data_AF-A0A1S2QYH8-F1
#
_entry.id   AF-A0A1S2QYH8-F1
#
_cell.length_a   1.000
_cell.length_b   1.000
_cell.length_c   1.000
_cell.angle_alpha   90.00
_cell.angle_beta   90.00
_cell.angle_gamma   90.00
#
_symmetry.space_group_name_H-M   'P 1'
#
loop_
_entity.id
_entity.type
_entity.pdbx_description
1 polymer ?
#
loop_
_entity_poly.entity_id
_entity_poly.type
_entity_poly.pdbx_seq_one_letter_code
_entity_poly.pdbx_strand_id
1 'polypeptide(L)'
;MENNFFKNIEGKTGVNMKDVFELANSLQGANFKDEATVRSVIKRVSQIAKKPVNQETEDKIVESIVKDGNKLDFGTLANMLNKK
;
A
#
# COMPACT_ATOMS: atom_id res chain seq x y z
N MET A 1 10.03 -9.36 18.87
CA MET A 1 10.58 -9.59 17.51
C MET A 1 9.98 -8.67 16.44
N GLU A 2 8.94 -7.86 16.72
CA GLU A 2 8.38 -6.88 15.76
C GLU A 2 9.30 -5.70 15.40
N ASN A 3 10.09 -5.21 16.36
CA ASN A 3 10.89 -3.98 16.18
C ASN A 3 11.95 -4.06 15.06
N ASN A 4 12.44 -5.26 14.72
CA ASN A 4 13.48 -5.40 13.70
C ASN A 4 12.93 -5.20 12.29
N PHE A 5 11.70 -5.64 12.01
CA PHE A 5 11.09 -5.43 10.69
C PHE A 5 10.87 -3.94 10.41
N PHE A 6 10.24 -3.24 11.37
CA PHE A 6 9.97 -1.81 11.29
C PHE A 6 11.25 -0.97 11.20
N LYS A 7 12.28 -1.28 11.99
CA LYS A 7 13.59 -0.62 11.91
C LYS A 7 14.28 -0.83 10.57
N ASN A 8 14.16 -2.03 9.98
CA ASN A 8 14.73 -2.30 8.66
C ASN A 8 14.01 -1.54 7.55
N ILE A 9 12.68 -1.39 7.64
CA ILE A 9 11.93 -0.58 6.68
C ILE A 9 12.29 0.90 6.85
N GLU A 10 12.29 1.41 8.07
CA GLU A 10 12.67 2.80 8.37
C GLU A 10 14.10 3.09 7.88
N GLY A 11 15.06 2.20 8.13
CA GLY A 11 16.44 2.35 7.67
C GLY A 11 16.60 2.28 6.14
N LYS A 12 15.78 1.48 5.44
CA LYS A 12 15.86 1.33 3.98
C LYS A 12 15.06 2.38 3.20
N THR A 13 13.98 2.89 3.80
CA THR A 13 13.02 3.78 3.12
C THR A 13 13.05 5.20 3.66
N GLY A 14 13.66 5.43 4.84
CA GLY A 14 13.64 6.70 5.54
C GLY A 14 12.26 7.08 6.11
N VAL A 15 11.31 6.16 6.07
CA VAL A 15 9.92 6.36 6.53
C VAL A 15 9.82 6.14 8.03
N ASN A 16 9.27 7.12 8.75
CA ASN A 16 8.97 6.96 10.16
C ASN A 16 7.79 5.99 10.35
N MET A 17 8.02 4.90 11.07
CA MET A 17 7.00 3.88 11.29
C MET A 17 5.81 4.40 12.09
N LYS A 18 6.02 5.39 12.97
CA LYS A 18 4.95 6.05 13.73
C LYS A 18 3.94 6.71 12.80
N ASP A 19 4.41 7.46 11.80
CA ASP A 19 3.53 8.14 10.83
C ASP A 19 2.73 7.13 10.00
N VAL A 20 3.35 5.99 9.67
CA VAL A 20 2.68 4.88 8.97
C VAL A 20 1.59 4.26 9.85
N PHE A 21 1.85 4.04 11.14
CA PHE A 21 0.86 3.51 12.07
C PHE A 21 -0.30 4.49 12.31
N GLU A 22 -0.02 5.78 12.46
CA GLU A 22 -1.05 6.81 12.59
C GLU A 22 -1.92 6.87 11.32
N LEU A 23 -1.29 6.79 10.15
CA LEU A 23 -2.02 6.70 8.89
C LEU A 23 -2.88 5.43 8.84
N ALA A 24 -2.33 4.26 9.14
CA ALA A 24 -3.08 2.99 9.13
C ALA A 24 -4.28 3.02 10.08
N ASN A 25 -4.13 3.60 11.27
CA ASN A 25 -5.25 3.81 12.20
C ASN A 25 -6.28 4.78 11.66
N SER A 26 -5.87 5.88 11.03
CA SER A 26 -6.80 6.85 10.42
C SER A 26 -7.60 6.28 9.24
N LEU A 27 -7.09 5.21 8.62
CA LEU A 27 -7.71 4.50 7.51
C LEU A 27 -8.53 3.29 7.94
N GLN A 28 -8.60 2.97 9.24
CA GLN A 28 -9.53 1.97 9.74
C GLN A 28 -10.97 2.44 9.46
N GLY A 29 -11.66 1.73 8.57
CA GLY A 29 -13.00 2.08 8.10
C GLY A 29 -13.05 2.88 6.80
N ALA A 30 -11.91 3.19 6.18
CA ALA A 30 -11.88 3.81 4.86
C ALA A 30 -12.38 2.84 3.77
N ASN A 31 -13.09 3.38 2.77
CA ASN A 31 -13.57 2.59 1.65
C ASN A 31 -12.50 2.49 0.55
N PHE A 32 -11.72 1.41 0.57
CA PHE A 32 -10.68 1.15 -0.45
C PHE A 32 -11.22 0.77 -1.83
N LYS A 33 -12.55 0.72 -2.01
CA LYS A 33 -13.19 0.58 -3.33
C LYS A 33 -13.40 1.93 -4.01
N ASP A 34 -13.26 3.03 -3.27
CA ASP A 34 -13.40 4.38 -3.78
C ASP A 34 -12.05 4.91 -4.23
N GLU A 35 -11.93 5.23 -5.52
CA GLU A 35 -10.70 5.72 -6.13
C GLU A 35 -10.20 7.01 -5.45
N ALA A 36 -11.09 7.93 -5.10
CA ALA A 36 -10.70 9.19 -4.45
C ALA A 36 -10.06 8.94 -3.07
N THR A 37 -10.61 7.99 -2.32
CA THR A 37 -10.08 7.52 -1.04
C THR A 37 -8.69 6.92 -1.23
N VAL A 38 -8.54 5.97 -2.15
CA VAL A 38 -7.25 5.30 -2.44
C VAL A 38 -6.19 6.31 -2.89
N ARG A 39 -6.55 7.23 -3.80
CA ARG A 39 -5.68 8.29 -4.30
C ARG A 39 -5.18 9.21 -3.17
N SER A 40 -6.07 9.58 -2.26
CA SER A 40 -5.73 10.36 -1.06
C SER A 40 -4.72 9.64 -0.15
N VAL A 41 -4.90 8.33 0.05
CA VAL A 41 -3.96 7.50 0.82
C VAL A 41 -2.59 7.48 0.16
N ILE A 42 -2.51 7.22 -1.15
CA ILE A 42 -1.25 7.14 -1.88
C ILE A 42 -0.45 8.44 -1.76
N LYS A 43 -1.11 9.59 -1.93
CA LYS A 43 -0.48 10.91 -1.75
C LYS A 43 0.09 11.09 -0.36
N ARG A 44 -0.64 10.68 0.67
CA ARG A 44 -0.21 10.81 2.07
C ARG A 44 0.99 9.92 2.39
N VAL A 45 0.99 8.67 1.88
CA VAL A 45 2.15 7.76 1.98
C VAL A 45 3.36 8.32 1.22
N SER A 46 3.15 8.85 0.02
CA SER A 46 4.21 9.46 -0.80
C SER A 46 4.91 10.61 -0.08
N GLN A 47 4.14 11.45 0.62
CA GLN A 47 4.67 12.55 1.43
C GLN A 47 5.49 12.04 2.62
N ILE A 48 4.97 11.03 3.34
CA ILE A 48 5.67 10.39 4.46
C ILE A 48 6.98 9.76 3.99
N ALA A 49 6.96 9.07 2.85
CA ALA A 49 8.13 8.44 2.24
C ALA A 49 9.05 9.39 1.48
N LYS A 50 8.71 10.69 1.41
CA LYS A 50 9.42 11.72 0.64
C LYS A 50 9.74 11.27 -0.79
N LYS A 51 8.87 10.44 -1.37
CA LYS A 51 9.07 9.85 -2.69
C LYS A 51 7.96 10.32 -3.62
N PRO A 52 8.25 11.18 -4.61
CA PRO A 52 7.22 11.67 -5.52
C PRO A 52 6.66 10.51 -6.34
N VAL A 53 5.34 10.49 -6.50
CA VAL A 53 4.63 9.57 -7.40
C VAL A 53 4.13 10.40 -8.57
N ASN A 54 4.46 9.99 -9.80
CA ASN A 54 3.87 10.56 -11.00
C ASN A 54 2.43 10.06 -11.17
N GLN A 55 1.61 10.83 -11.90
CA GLN A 55 0.19 10.51 -12.12
C GLN A 55 0.00 9.10 -12.67
N GLU A 56 0.80 8.69 -13.67
CA GLU A 56 0.71 7.34 -14.24
C GLU A 56 0.94 6.22 -13.21
N THR A 57 1.88 6.39 -12.28
CA THR A 57 2.12 5.38 -11.22
C THR A 57 1.02 5.44 -10.17
N GLU A 58 0.53 6.64 -9.82
CA GLU A 58 -0.62 6.81 -8.92
C GLU A 58 -1.85 6.11 -9.49
N ASP A 59 -2.18 6.35 -10.76
CA ASP A 59 -3.32 5.74 -11.46
C ASP A 59 -3.17 4.21 -11.55
N LYS A 60 -1.98 3.69 -11.82
CA LYS A 60 -1.72 2.23 -11.79
C LYS A 60 -1.95 1.62 -10.41
N ILE A 61 -1.49 2.29 -9.34
CA ILE A 61 -1.70 1.81 -7.97
C ILE A 61 -3.17 1.87 -7.60
N VAL A 62 -3.86 2.95 -7.94
CA VAL A 62 -5.31 3.11 -7.75
C VAL A 62 -6.06 2.02 -8.49
N GLU A 63 -5.77 1.81 -9.77
CA GLU A 63 -6.42 0.78 -10.58
C GLU A 63 -6.19 -0.58 -9.96
N SER A 64 -4.95 -0.93 -9.58
CA SER A 64 -4.68 -2.20 -8.90
C SER A 64 -5.48 -2.35 -7.60
N ILE A 65 -5.53 -1.34 -6.72
CA ILE A 65 -6.24 -1.45 -5.43
C ILE A 65 -7.77 -1.54 -5.63
N VAL A 66 -8.32 -0.71 -6.52
CA VAL A 66 -9.78 -0.63 -6.77
C VAL A 66 -10.26 -1.86 -7.57
N LYS A 67 -9.49 -2.30 -8.57
CA LYS A 67 -9.81 -3.44 -9.44
C LYS A 67 -9.52 -4.79 -8.78
N ASP A 68 -8.44 -4.90 -8.00
CA ASP A 68 -8.10 -6.10 -7.21
C ASP A 68 -8.75 -6.12 -5.83
N GLY A 69 -9.74 -5.26 -5.55
CA GLY A 69 -10.54 -5.27 -4.33
C GLY A 69 -11.28 -6.59 -4.04
N ASN A 70 -11.11 -7.63 -4.88
CA ASN A 70 -11.64 -8.99 -4.69
C ASN A 70 -10.82 -10.13 -5.34
N LYS A 71 -9.61 -9.93 -5.92
CA LYS A 71 -8.94 -11.00 -6.70
C LYS A 71 -7.41 -11.04 -6.63
N LEU A 72 -6.83 -10.93 -5.44
CA LEU A 72 -5.76 -11.88 -5.08
C LEU A 72 -6.44 -13.12 -4.50
N ASP A 73 -7.22 -13.80 -5.35
CA ASP A 73 -7.74 -15.11 -5.02
C ASP A 73 -6.52 -16.00 -4.78
N PHE A 74 -6.43 -16.61 -3.60
CA PHE A 74 -5.41 -17.62 -3.29
C PHE A 74 -5.34 -18.68 -4.40
N GLY A 75 -6.45 -18.95 -5.11
CA GLY A 75 -6.49 -19.80 -6.29
C GLY A 75 -5.64 -19.31 -7.48
N THR A 76 -5.59 -18.00 -7.74
CA THR A 76 -4.72 -17.43 -8.79
C THR A 76 -3.25 -17.54 -8.40
N LEU A 77 -2.93 -17.26 -7.13
CA LEU A 77 -1.57 -17.42 -6.60
C LEU A 77 -1.12 -18.89 -6.65
N ALA A 78 -1.99 -19.81 -6.24
CA ALA A 78 -1.71 -21.25 -6.28
C ALA A 78 -1.48 -21.75 -7.72
N ASN A 79 -2.24 -21.26 -8.70
CA ASN A 79 -2.08 -21.66 -10.10
C ASN A 79 -0.79 -21.12 -10.74
N MET A 80 -0.30 -19.97 -10.32
CA MET A 80 1.01 -19.46 -10.76
C MET A 80 2.18 -20.22 -10.10
N LEU A 81 2.01 -20.67 -8.86
CA LEU A 81 3.01 -21.47 -8.14
C LEU A 81 3.06 -22.93 -8.62
N ASN A 82 1.94 -23.48 -9.07
CA ASN A 82 1.84 -24.89 -9.47
C ASN A 82 2.17 -25.12 -10.95
N LYS A 83 2.36 -24.06 -11.75
CA LYS A 83 2.95 -24.16 -13.09
C LYS A 83 4.48 -24.11 -12.98
N LYS A 84 5.06 -25.23 -12.57
CA LYS A 84 6.44 -25.59 -12.91
C LYS A 84 6.46 -26.37 -14.21
#